data_AF-A0A7X3KXK0-F1
#
_entry.id   AF-A0A7X3KXK0-F1
#
_cell.length_a   1.000
_cell.length_b   1.000
_cell.length_c   1.000
_cell.angle_alpha   90.00
_cell.angle_beta   90.00
_cell.angle_gamma   90.00
#
_symmetry.space_group_name_H-M   'P 1'
#
loop_
_entity.id
_entity.type
_entity.pdbx_description
1 polymer ?
#
loop_
_entity_poly.entity_id
_entity_poly.type
_entity_poly.pdbx_seq_one_letter_code
_entity_poly.pdbx_strand_id
1 'polypeptide(L)'
;MSSLPKRSVRPFTASLVALALAGLAGAAQAGIEVGSSSSSYSNLVTVDRNPVSGTTLKESRISIDTLEKMQEQLKRTQESLEKLTRQVSDQASTISTLNRQLEEVKRTTGSSDLSNVQRDLDSQKGRIDQLQRSLEDAKRGSSSSSDVSSLKRELESQDNRIDQLQRGLEDAKRNSSSSSDLSGLKREVDSQDSRIDQLQRSLEDLSRKVK
;
A
#
# COMPACT_ATOMS: atom_id res chain seq x y z
N MET A 1 16.59 42.31 5.64
CA MET A 1 17.57 43.40 5.85
C MET A 1 18.79 42.82 6.55
N SER A 2 19.88 42.59 5.83
CA SER A 2 21.24 42.43 6.39
C SER A 2 22.24 42.35 5.24
N SER A 3 22.77 43.53 4.89
CA SER A 3 23.80 43.74 3.88
C SER A 3 25.18 43.41 4.47
N LEU A 4 25.93 42.52 3.83
CA LEU A 4 27.34 42.25 4.13
C LEU A 4 28.24 43.33 3.47
N PRO A 5 29.19 43.96 4.19
CA PRO A 5 30.06 44.95 3.57
C PRO A 5 31.21 44.29 2.78
N LYS A 6 31.34 44.70 1.51
CA LYS A 6 32.48 44.41 0.63
C LYS A 6 33.72 45.18 1.11
N ARG A 7 34.81 44.47 1.45
CA ARG A 7 36.12 45.10 1.73
C ARG A 7 36.89 45.27 0.43
N SER A 8 37.03 46.52 -0.01
CA SER A 8 37.89 46.94 -1.12
C SER A 8 39.37 46.86 -0.72
N VAL A 9 40.18 46.18 -1.53
CA VAL A 9 41.65 46.19 -1.42
C VAL A 9 42.15 47.37 -2.25
N ARG A 10 42.89 48.30 -1.63
CA ARG A 10 43.60 49.39 -2.33
C ARG A 10 45.10 49.06 -2.39
N PRO A 11 45.76 49.24 -3.55
CA PRO A 11 47.20 49.00 -3.67
C PRO A 11 47.99 50.13 -2.98
N PHE A 12 48.99 49.73 -2.18
CA PHE A 12 49.90 50.65 -1.52
C PHE A 12 50.94 51.17 -2.53
N THR A 13 50.95 52.48 -2.74
CA THR A 13 51.90 53.22 -3.57
C THR A 13 53.32 53.12 -3.00
N ALA A 14 54.25 52.59 -3.79
CA ALA A 14 55.68 52.59 -3.51
C ALA A 14 56.24 54.01 -3.72
N SER A 15 56.65 54.69 -2.64
CA SER A 15 57.43 55.92 -2.70
C SER A 15 58.90 55.57 -2.51
N LEU A 16 59.69 55.78 -3.56
CA LEU A 16 61.12 55.52 -3.60
C LEU A 16 61.84 56.79 -3.16
N VAL A 17 62.34 56.81 -1.92
CA VAL A 17 63.17 57.92 -1.40
C VAL A 17 64.63 57.46 -1.43
N ALA A 18 65.39 58.03 -2.35
CA ALA A 18 66.84 57.94 -2.39
C ALA A 18 67.43 58.86 -1.32
N LEU A 19 68.07 58.28 -0.29
CA LEU A 19 68.79 59.04 0.74
C LEU A 19 70.29 58.96 0.47
N ALA A 20 70.87 60.11 0.14
CA ALA A 20 72.28 60.30 -0.18
C ALA A 20 73.18 60.09 1.06
N LEU A 21 74.26 59.33 0.89
CA LEU A 21 75.32 59.17 1.89
C LEU A 21 76.22 60.41 1.92
N ALA A 22 76.30 61.06 3.08
CA ALA A 22 77.40 61.93 3.47
C ALA A 22 78.10 61.29 4.67
N GLY A 23 79.40 61.02 4.53
CA GLY A 23 80.18 60.29 5.52
C GLY A 23 80.48 61.08 6.79
N LEU A 24 80.71 60.35 7.88
CA LEU A 24 81.63 60.75 8.94
C LEU A 24 82.20 59.50 9.61
N ALA A 25 83.52 59.51 9.80
CA ALA A 25 84.31 58.43 10.35
C ALA A 25 84.01 58.17 11.84
N GLY A 26 84.06 56.90 12.22
CA GLY A 26 83.95 56.44 13.60
C GLY A 26 83.92 54.92 13.62
N ALA A 27 85.08 54.28 13.44
CA ALA A 27 85.21 52.84 13.60
C ALA A 27 85.11 52.48 15.09
N ALA A 28 83.88 52.31 15.59
CA ALA A 28 83.66 51.47 16.75
C ALA A 28 83.65 50.02 16.26
N GLN A 29 84.80 49.35 16.32
CA GLN A 29 84.87 47.91 16.15
C GLN A 29 84.15 47.26 17.34
N ALA A 30 82.86 46.97 17.17
CA ALA A 30 82.17 46.00 18.01
C ALA A 30 82.69 44.62 17.62
N GLY A 31 83.74 44.17 18.31
CA GLY A 31 84.22 42.79 18.22
C GLY A 31 83.13 41.85 18.72
N ILE A 32 82.63 40.97 17.85
CA ILE A 32 81.80 39.83 18.27
C ILE A 32 82.78 38.77 18.76
N GLU A 33 82.92 38.62 20.08
CA GLU A 33 83.72 37.54 20.66
C GLU A 33 82.87 36.26 20.71
N VAL A 34 83.22 35.28 19.88
CA VAL A 34 82.63 33.93 19.89
C VAL A 34 83.45 33.06 20.83
N GLY A 35 83.00 32.91 22.08
CA GLY A 35 83.62 32.02 23.06
C GLY A 35 83.15 30.57 22.89
N SER A 36 84.09 29.62 22.89
CA SER A 36 83.81 28.17 22.82
C SER A 36 83.65 27.57 24.23
N SER A 37 82.52 27.79 24.89
CA SER A 37 82.18 27.07 26.13
C SER A 37 81.14 25.98 25.86
N SER A 38 81.42 24.77 26.37
CA SER A 38 80.81 23.48 25.97
C SER A 38 79.37 23.23 26.46
N SER A 39 78.64 24.25 26.90
CA SER A 39 77.23 24.14 27.28
C SER A 39 76.39 24.92 26.27
N SER A 40 76.26 24.32 25.08
CA SER A 40 75.66 24.94 23.90
C SER A 40 74.13 24.86 23.93
N TYR A 41 73.48 25.96 24.31
CA TYR A 41 72.13 26.25 23.85
C TYR A 41 72.23 27.24 22.70
N SER A 42 71.73 26.87 21.53
CA SER A 42 71.66 27.79 20.39
C SER A 42 70.45 28.70 20.60
N ASN A 43 70.67 29.79 21.36
CA ASN A 43 69.68 30.84 21.56
C ASN A 43 69.72 31.81 20.38
N LEU A 44 68.55 32.30 19.96
CA LEU A 44 68.46 33.25 18.87
C LEU A 44 69.00 34.61 19.30
N VAL A 45 69.69 35.33 18.42
CA VAL A 45 70.10 36.71 18.69
C VAL A 45 69.18 37.65 17.92
N THR A 46 68.55 38.58 18.64
CA THR A 46 67.72 39.63 18.06
C THR A 46 68.53 40.91 17.90
N VAL A 47 68.24 41.66 16.85
CA VAL A 47 68.89 42.94 16.56
C VAL A 47 67.97 44.07 16.99
N ASP A 48 68.38 44.83 17.99
CA ASP A 48 67.67 46.02 18.46
C ASP A 48 68.33 47.26 17.87
N ARG A 49 67.66 47.86 16.86
CA ARG A 49 68.14 49.10 16.22
C ARG A 49 67.50 50.29 16.90
N ASN A 50 68.30 51.03 17.66
CA ASN A 50 67.88 52.29 18.25
C ASN A 50 68.49 53.45 17.44
N PRO A 51 67.67 54.39 16.91
CA PRO A 51 68.17 55.50 16.10
C PRO A 51 69.07 56.47 16.88
N VAL A 52 69.01 56.47 18.22
CA VAL A 52 69.80 57.34 19.10
C VAL A 52 70.99 56.58 19.72
N SER A 53 70.81 55.32 20.06
CA SER A 53 71.80 54.52 20.80
C SER A 53 72.58 53.50 19.96
N GLY A 54 72.35 53.45 18.65
CA GLY A 54 73.00 52.51 17.74
C GLY A 54 72.32 51.14 17.65
N THR A 55 72.97 50.18 16.98
CA THR A 55 72.46 48.81 16.82
C THR A 55 73.05 47.90 17.91
N THR A 56 72.22 47.29 18.74
CA THR A 56 72.66 46.33 19.77
C THR A 56 72.14 44.92 19.46
N LEU A 57 72.93 43.91 19.81
CA LEU A 57 72.54 42.50 19.71
C LEU A 57 72.07 42.04 21.08
N LYS A 58 70.89 41.44 21.15
CA LYS A 58 70.29 40.92 22.40
C LYS A 58 69.98 39.45 22.24
N GLU A 59 70.41 38.64 23.19
CA GLU A 59 70.03 37.22 23.23
C GLU A 59 68.53 37.09 23.50
N SER A 60 67.88 36.26 22.68
CA SER A 60 66.47 35.93 22.82
C SER A 60 66.29 34.88 23.91
N ARG A 61 65.18 34.96 24.64
CA ARG A 61 64.76 33.92 25.58
C ARG A 61 64.20 32.66 24.88
N ILE A 62 64.14 32.66 23.55
CA ILE A 62 63.65 31.55 22.74
C ILE A 62 64.85 30.81 22.16
N SER A 63 64.99 29.54 22.53
CA SER A 63 66.00 28.63 21.98
C SER A 63 65.54 28.01 20.66
N ILE A 64 66.48 27.55 19.84
CA ILE A 64 66.19 26.80 18.62
C ILE A 64 65.42 25.50 18.93
N ASP A 65 65.72 24.80 20.04
CA ASP A 65 64.95 23.62 20.47
C ASP A 65 63.47 23.95 20.72
N THR A 66 63.18 25.17 21.21
CA THR A 66 61.82 25.63 21.43
C THR A 66 61.11 25.87 20.10
N LEU A 67 61.80 26.47 19.12
CA LEU A 67 61.27 26.64 17.76
C LEU A 67 61.02 25.30 17.08
N GLU A 68 61.92 24.33 17.22
CA GLU A 68 61.78 23.00 16.64
C GLU A 68 60.56 22.28 17.22
N LYS A 69 60.39 22.30 18.55
CA LYS A 69 59.19 21.76 19.22
C LYS A 69 57.91 22.47 18.76
N MET A 70 57.93 23.80 18.65
CA MET A 70 56.80 24.56 18.14
C MET A 70 56.47 24.20 16.69
N GLN A 71 57.48 24.00 15.84
CA GLN A 71 57.33 23.59 14.46
C GLN A 71 56.73 22.19 14.35
N GLU A 72 57.20 21.24 15.17
CA GLU A 72 56.60 19.91 15.24
C GLU A 72 55.14 19.96 15.70
N GLN A 73 54.83 20.78 16.71
CA GLN A 73 53.45 20.98 17.16
C GLN A 73 52.58 21.56 16.05
N LEU A 74 53.06 22.58 15.32
CA LEU A 74 52.35 23.13 14.17
C LEU A 74 52.07 22.05 13.12
N LYS A 75 53.06 21.21 12.78
CA LYS A 75 52.89 20.11 11.83
C LYS A 75 51.83 19.10 12.31
N ARG A 76 51.88 18.68 13.58
CA ARG A 76 50.88 17.77 14.17
C ARG A 76 49.47 18.38 14.17
N THR A 77 49.36 19.68 14.46
CA THR A 77 48.07 20.39 14.42
C THR A 77 47.52 20.50 13.00
N GLN A 78 48.38 20.76 12.01
CA GLN A 78 48.01 20.77 10.60
C GLN A 78 47.49 19.41 10.15
N GLU A 79 48.21 18.33 10.47
CA GLU A 79 47.78 16.96 10.16
C GLU A 79 46.43 16.61 10.82
N SER A 80 46.21 17.08 12.06
CA SER A 80 44.96 16.87 12.78
C SER A 80 43.79 17.64 12.15
N LEU A 81 44.03 18.88 11.70
CA LEU A 81 43.04 19.66 10.97
C LEU A 81 42.66 19.01 9.65
N GLU A 82 43.64 18.51 8.89
CA GLU A 82 43.37 17.79 7.63
C GLU A 82 42.51 16.54 7.86
N LYS A 83 42.78 15.77 8.91
CA LYS A 83 41.96 14.61 9.29
C LYS A 83 40.54 15.02 9.65
N LEU A 84 40.38 16.08 10.45
CA LEU A 84 39.06 16.57 10.83
C LEU A 84 38.27 17.10 9.62
N THR A 85 38.93 17.81 8.70
CA THR A 85 38.31 18.27 7.45
C THR A 85 37.80 17.10 6.61
N ARG A 86 38.59 16.03 6.48
CA ARG A 86 38.14 14.80 5.79
C ARG A 86 36.92 14.19 6.47
N GLN A 87 36.96 14.04 7.80
CA GLN A 87 35.84 13.48 8.56
C GLN A 87 34.57 14.31 8.42
N VAL A 88 34.65 15.64 8.45
CA VAL A 88 33.51 16.53 8.22
C VAL A 88 32.94 16.37 6.81
N SER A 89 33.80 16.21 5.80
CA SER A 89 33.37 15.96 4.41
C SER A 89 32.64 14.61 4.26
N ASP A 90 33.16 13.57 4.91
CA ASP A 90 32.54 12.23 4.90
C ASP A 90 31.19 12.25 5.62
N GLN A 91 31.12 12.95 6.75
CA GLN A 91 29.87 13.16 7.49
C GLN A 91 28.85 13.95 6.65
N ALA A 92 29.25 15.01 5.97
CA ALA A 92 28.37 15.78 5.09
C ALA A 92 27.81 14.92 3.95
N SER A 93 28.63 14.05 3.37
CA SER A 93 28.23 13.10 2.33
C SER A 93 27.23 12.05 2.85
N THR A 94 27.48 11.55 4.06
CA THR A 94 26.58 10.61 4.75
C THR A 94 25.23 11.25 5.05
N ILE A 95 25.23 12.49 5.56
CA ILE A 95 23.99 13.25 5.83
C ILE A 95 23.20 13.49 4.53
N SER A 96 23.87 13.82 3.43
CA SER A 96 23.22 13.99 2.12
C SER A 96 22.54 12.70 1.65
N THR A 97 23.23 11.56 1.82
CA THR A 97 22.70 10.24 1.47
C THR A 97 21.49 9.88 2.32
N LEU A 98 21.59 10.05 3.65
CA LEU A 98 20.49 9.78 4.58
C LEU A 98 19.27 10.67 4.29
N ASN A 99 19.48 11.95 3.99
CA ASN A 99 18.38 12.85 3.62
C ASN A 99 17.68 12.41 2.33
N ARG A 100 18.44 11.96 1.33
CA ARG A 100 17.87 11.43 0.09
C ARG A 100 17.04 10.18 0.34
N GLN A 101 17.54 9.26 1.17
CA GLN A 101 16.82 8.05 1.58
C GLN A 101 15.55 8.40 2.38
N LEU A 102 15.61 9.37 3.28
CA LEU A 102 14.45 9.82 4.05
C LEU A 102 13.37 10.39 3.15
N GLU A 103 13.72 11.22 2.17
CA GLU A 103 12.77 11.77 1.21
C GLU A 103 12.18 10.69 0.29
N GLU A 104 12.95 9.67 -0.07
CA GLU A 104 12.45 8.52 -0.82
C GLU A 104 11.45 7.70 0.01
N VAL A 105 11.80 7.36 1.26
CA VAL A 105 10.90 6.69 2.20
C VAL A 105 9.64 7.52 2.40
N LYS A 106 9.75 8.83 2.58
CA LYS A 106 8.61 9.73 2.74
C LYS A 106 7.73 9.81 1.50
N ARG A 107 8.27 9.61 0.29
CA ARG A 107 7.47 9.53 -0.94
C ARG A 107 6.74 8.21 -1.06
N THR A 108 7.38 7.09 -0.72
CA THR A 108 6.79 5.74 -0.83
C THR A 108 5.80 5.45 0.31
N THR A 109 6.14 5.82 1.53
CA THR A 109 5.23 5.75 2.69
C THR A 109 4.27 6.92 2.77
N GLY A 110 4.54 7.99 2.00
CA GLY A 110 3.75 9.20 1.94
C GLY A 110 2.43 9.00 1.24
N SER A 111 1.45 8.53 1.99
CA SER A 111 0.01 8.72 1.80
C SER A 111 -0.62 8.08 0.57
N SER A 112 0.00 8.07 -0.61
CA SER A 112 -0.64 7.60 -1.85
C SER A 112 -0.87 6.10 -1.86
N ASP A 113 0.18 5.29 -1.63
CA ASP A 113 0.06 3.83 -1.60
C ASP A 113 -0.79 3.36 -0.41
N LEU A 114 -0.59 3.95 0.76
CA LEU A 114 -1.40 3.67 1.95
C LEU A 114 -2.88 4.04 1.75
N SER A 115 -3.18 5.20 1.15
CA SER A 115 -4.56 5.60 0.85
C SER A 115 -5.19 4.77 -0.24
N ASN A 116 -4.41 4.31 -1.23
CA ASN A 116 -4.88 3.41 -2.28
C ASN A 116 -5.22 2.04 -1.68
N VAL A 117 -4.32 1.46 -0.88
CA VAL A 117 -4.56 0.20 -0.15
C VAL A 117 -5.76 0.33 0.78
N GLN A 118 -5.91 1.46 1.48
CA GLN A 118 -7.06 1.70 2.35
C GLN A 118 -8.37 1.80 1.55
N ARG A 119 -8.38 2.51 0.42
CA ARG A 119 -9.54 2.55 -0.50
C ARG A 119 -9.89 1.17 -1.05
N ASP A 120 -8.89 0.37 -1.41
CA ASP A 120 -9.10 -1.00 -1.90
C ASP A 120 -9.68 -1.90 -0.80
N LEU A 121 -9.20 -1.76 0.44
CA LEU A 121 -9.73 -2.47 1.61
C LEU A 121 -11.20 -2.12 1.88
N ASP A 122 -11.53 -0.81 1.85
CA ASP A 122 -12.90 -0.34 2.02
C ASP A 122 -13.82 -0.84 0.90
N SER A 123 -13.33 -0.85 -0.34
CA SER A 123 -14.05 -1.40 -1.50
C SER A 123 -14.30 -2.91 -1.35
N GLN A 124 -13.27 -3.66 -0.96
CA GLN A 124 -13.38 -5.10 -0.71
C GLN A 124 -14.36 -5.40 0.43
N LYS A 125 -14.32 -4.62 1.52
CA LYS A 125 -15.28 -4.73 2.61
C LYS A 125 -16.72 -4.53 2.13
N GLY A 126 -16.97 -3.51 1.30
CA GLY A 126 -18.29 -3.29 0.71
C GLY A 126 -18.77 -4.46 -0.16
N ARG A 127 -17.86 -5.06 -0.95
CA ARG A 127 -18.18 -6.26 -1.75
C ARG A 127 -18.50 -7.48 -0.89
N ILE A 128 -17.78 -7.68 0.21
CA ILE A 128 -18.04 -8.76 1.17
C ILE A 128 -19.44 -8.58 1.78
N ASP A 129 -19.78 -7.37 2.22
CA ASP A 129 -21.10 -7.08 2.81
C ASP A 129 -22.23 -7.33 1.79
N GLN A 130 -22.01 -6.99 0.51
CA GLN A 130 -22.95 -7.30 -0.58
C GLN A 130 -23.10 -8.81 -0.80
N LEU A 131 -21.98 -9.55 -0.89
CA LEU A 131 -22.00 -10.99 -1.08
C LEU A 131 -22.69 -11.71 0.10
N GLN A 132 -22.47 -11.25 1.33
CA GLN A 132 -23.18 -11.78 2.50
C GLN A 132 -24.69 -11.59 2.38
N ARG A 133 -25.16 -10.41 1.95
CA ARG A 133 -26.59 -10.18 1.72
C ARG A 133 -27.15 -11.08 0.63
N SER A 134 -26.47 -11.18 -0.52
CA SER A 134 -26.90 -12.07 -1.60
C SER A 134 -26.92 -13.53 -1.18
N LEU A 135 -25.98 -13.97 -0.33
CA LEU A 135 -25.98 -15.32 0.23
C LEU A 135 -27.15 -15.53 1.19
N GLU A 136 -27.47 -14.55 2.04
CA GLU A 136 -28.63 -14.58 2.94
C GLU A 136 -29.94 -14.68 2.14
N ASP A 137 -30.08 -13.88 1.08
CA ASP A 137 -31.24 -13.88 0.19
C ASP A 137 -31.37 -15.21 -0.56
N ALA A 138 -30.26 -15.75 -1.09
CA ALA A 138 -30.25 -17.05 -1.73
C ALA A 138 -30.61 -18.18 -0.76
N LYS A 139 -30.12 -18.10 0.49
CA LYS A 139 -30.45 -19.06 1.56
C LYS A 139 -31.93 -18.97 1.94
N ARG A 140 -32.51 -17.77 1.98
CA ARG A 140 -33.95 -17.55 2.17
C ARG A 140 -34.77 -18.09 0.99
N GLY A 141 -34.34 -17.83 -0.24
CA GLY A 141 -35.01 -18.33 -1.45
C GLY A 141 -34.95 -19.86 -1.59
N SER A 142 -33.87 -20.50 -1.15
CA SER A 142 -33.75 -21.97 -1.10
C SER A 142 -34.45 -22.59 0.11
N SER A 143 -34.88 -21.79 1.07
CA SER A 143 -35.66 -22.22 2.23
C SER A 143 -37.12 -21.77 2.19
N SER A 144 -37.67 -21.45 1.01
CA SER A 144 -39.12 -21.45 0.79
C SER A 144 -39.69 -22.88 0.81
N SER A 145 -39.49 -23.54 1.94
CA SER A 145 -40.18 -24.74 2.40
C SER A 145 -41.70 -24.57 2.30
N SER A 146 -42.20 -23.33 2.35
CA SER A 146 -43.61 -23.00 2.11
C SER A 146 -44.08 -23.35 0.70
N ASP A 147 -43.29 -23.09 -0.34
CA ASP A 147 -43.68 -23.36 -1.73
C ASP A 147 -43.61 -24.86 -2.00
N VAL A 148 -42.52 -25.49 -1.56
CA VAL A 148 -42.35 -26.95 -1.65
C VAL A 148 -43.43 -27.69 -0.86
N SER A 149 -43.78 -27.22 0.34
CA SER A 149 -44.84 -27.83 1.16
C SER A 149 -46.22 -27.62 0.54
N SER A 150 -46.46 -26.47 -0.09
CA SER A 150 -47.74 -26.19 -0.76
C SER A 150 -47.90 -27.02 -2.02
N LEU A 151 -46.86 -27.10 -2.85
CA LEU A 151 -46.81 -27.97 -4.01
C LEU A 151 -46.96 -29.45 -3.62
N LYS A 152 -46.34 -29.89 -2.52
CA LYS A 152 -46.48 -31.27 -2.02
C LYS A 152 -47.92 -31.57 -1.58
N ARG A 153 -48.58 -30.64 -0.88
CA ARG A 153 -50.00 -30.77 -0.51
C ARG A 153 -50.92 -30.79 -1.72
N GLU A 154 -50.63 -29.98 -2.73
CA GLU A 154 -51.43 -29.95 -3.96
C GLU A 154 -51.25 -31.23 -4.77
N LEU A 155 -50.03 -31.76 -4.86
CA LEU A 155 -49.75 -33.06 -5.46
C LEU A 155 -50.51 -34.19 -4.76
N GLU A 156 -50.49 -34.21 -3.42
CA GLU A 156 -51.21 -35.21 -2.61
C GLU A 156 -52.74 -35.09 -2.78
N SER A 157 -53.27 -33.86 -2.87
CA SER A 157 -54.68 -33.62 -3.19
C SER A 157 -55.06 -34.13 -4.58
N GLN A 158 -54.19 -33.89 -5.58
CA GLN A 158 -54.39 -34.40 -6.94
C GLN A 158 -54.35 -35.93 -7.00
N ASP A 159 -53.40 -36.56 -6.30
CA ASP A 159 -53.26 -38.02 -6.22
C ASP A 159 -54.54 -38.67 -5.65
N ASN A 160 -55.06 -38.14 -4.54
CA ASN A 160 -56.33 -38.57 -3.96
C ASN A 160 -57.51 -38.42 -4.94
N ARG A 161 -57.52 -37.33 -5.72
CA ARG A 161 -58.57 -37.09 -6.71
C ARG A 161 -58.47 -38.03 -7.90
N ILE A 162 -57.27 -38.39 -8.34
CA ILE A 162 -57.04 -39.42 -9.35
C ILE A 162 -57.55 -40.77 -8.85
N ASP A 163 -57.24 -41.14 -7.62
CA ASP A 163 -57.74 -42.38 -7.00
C ASP A 163 -59.27 -42.44 -6.95
N GLN A 164 -59.92 -41.34 -6.59
CA GLN A 164 -61.38 -41.24 -6.60
C GLN A 164 -61.97 -41.39 -8.00
N LEU A 165 -61.37 -40.71 -9.00
CA LEU A 165 -61.79 -40.82 -10.39
C LEU A 165 -61.59 -42.24 -10.93
N GLN A 166 -60.49 -42.90 -10.56
CA GLN A 166 -60.20 -44.27 -10.97
C GLN A 166 -61.24 -45.25 -10.40
N ARG A 167 -61.61 -45.12 -9.11
CA ARG A 167 -62.70 -45.90 -8.51
C ARG A 167 -64.04 -45.63 -9.19
N GLY A 168 -64.39 -44.37 -9.42
CA GLY A 168 -65.63 -44.01 -10.12
C GLY A 168 -65.69 -44.57 -11.55
N LEU A 169 -64.56 -44.61 -12.25
CA LEU A 169 -64.47 -45.22 -13.58
C LEU A 169 -64.64 -46.75 -13.52
N GLU A 170 -64.02 -47.41 -12.54
CA GLU A 170 -64.18 -48.85 -12.30
C GLU A 170 -65.65 -49.20 -12.04
N ASP A 171 -66.32 -48.41 -11.19
CA ASP A 171 -67.74 -48.59 -10.87
C ASP A 171 -68.63 -48.35 -12.10
N ALA A 172 -68.37 -47.29 -12.87
CA ALA A 172 -69.10 -47.02 -14.12
C ALA A 172 -68.90 -48.14 -15.15
N LYS A 173 -67.69 -48.69 -15.26
CA LYS A 173 -67.36 -49.81 -16.14
C LYS A 173 -68.04 -51.11 -15.68
N ARG A 174 -68.10 -51.37 -14.38
CA ARG A 174 -68.85 -52.51 -13.83
C ARG A 174 -70.34 -52.35 -14.11
N ASN A 175 -70.89 -51.15 -13.90
CA ASN A 175 -72.30 -50.87 -14.14
C ASN A 175 -72.68 -51.01 -15.63
N SER A 176 -71.83 -50.57 -16.54
CA SER A 176 -72.05 -50.77 -17.98
C SER A 176 -71.88 -52.23 -18.41
N SER A 177 -71.10 -53.02 -17.66
CA SER A 177 -70.92 -54.45 -17.89
C SER A 177 -72.05 -55.30 -17.31
N SER A 178 -72.83 -54.79 -16.34
CA SER A 178 -74.10 -55.38 -15.88
C SER A 178 -75.20 -55.20 -16.93
N SER A 179 -75.02 -55.85 -18.07
CA SER A 179 -75.95 -56.00 -19.18
C SER A 179 -77.11 -56.97 -18.86
N SER A 180 -77.24 -57.42 -17.62
CA SER A 180 -78.27 -58.37 -17.17
C SER A 180 -79.68 -57.78 -17.21
N ASP A 181 -79.84 -56.52 -16.79
CA ASP A 181 -81.15 -55.87 -16.77
C ASP A 181 -81.60 -55.50 -18.18
N LEU A 182 -80.65 -55.05 -19.01
CA LEU A 182 -80.87 -54.80 -20.44
C LEU A 182 -81.23 -56.10 -21.19
N SER A 183 -80.52 -57.19 -20.89
CA SER A 183 -80.83 -58.51 -21.47
C SER A 183 -82.14 -59.10 -20.94
N GLY A 184 -82.53 -58.76 -19.72
CA GLY A 184 -83.82 -59.14 -19.12
C GLY A 184 -84.97 -58.40 -19.78
N LEU A 185 -84.88 -57.08 -19.85
CA LEU A 185 -85.85 -56.23 -20.54
C LEU A 185 -85.99 -56.59 -22.01
N LYS A 186 -84.87 -56.88 -22.71
CA LYS A 186 -84.93 -57.31 -24.11
C LYS A 186 -85.69 -58.62 -24.28
N ARG A 187 -85.47 -59.61 -23.41
CA ARG A 187 -86.24 -60.87 -23.42
C ARG A 187 -87.72 -60.66 -23.10
N GLU A 188 -88.03 -59.77 -22.17
CA GLU A 188 -89.41 -59.44 -21.83
C GLU A 188 -90.14 -58.78 -23.01
N VAL A 189 -89.47 -57.84 -23.69
CA VAL A 189 -89.97 -57.22 -24.93
C VAL A 189 -90.21 -58.29 -26.01
N ASP A 190 -89.23 -59.16 -26.28
CA ASP A 190 -89.38 -60.23 -27.28
C ASP A 190 -90.55 -61.19 -26.95
N SER A 191 -90.78 -61.46 -25.66
CA SER A 191 -91.90 -62.27 -25.17
C SER A 191 -93.25 -61.55 -25.34
N GLN A 192 -93.30 -60.25 -25.05
CA GLN A 192 -94.49 -59.43 -25.26
C GLN A 192 -94.84 -59.32 -26.75
N ASP A 193 -93.87 -59.12 -27.63
CA ASP A 193 -94.09 -59.09 -29.08
C ASP A 193 -94.71 -60.40 -29.58
N SER A 194 -94.19 -61.54 -29.13
CA SER A 194 -94.75 -62.85 -29.47
C SER A 194 -96.21 -63.03 -29.01
N ARG A 195 -96.57 -62.48 -27.84
CA ARG A 195 -97.94 -62.51 -27.33
C ARG A 195 -98.86 -61.58 -28.11
N ILE A 196 -98.37 -60.41 -28.50
CA ILE A 196 -99.11 -59.46 -29.34
C ILE A 196 -99.44 -60.11 -30.68
N ASP A 197 -98.48 -60.79 -31.32
CA ASP A 197 -98.69 -61.52 -32.58
C ASP A 197 -99.78 -62.60 -32.44
N GLN A 198 -99.78 -63.35 -31.34
CA GLN A 198 -100.80 -64.35 -31.06
C GLN A 198 -102.19 -63.73 -30.86
N LEU A 199 -102.26 -62.63 -30.11
CA LEU A 199 -103.51 -61.89 -29.90
C LEU A 199 -104.05 -61.33 -31.21
N GLN A 200 -103.19 -60.75 -32.06
CA GLN A 200 -103.57 -60.25 -33.39
C GLN A 200 -104.18 -61.35 -34.26
N ARG A 201 -103.55 -62.53 -34.33
CA ARG A 201 -104.11 -63.68 -35.06
C ARG A 201 -105.46 -64.12 -34.51
N SER A 202 -105.58 -64.22 -33.19
CA SER A 202 -106.84 -64.62 -32.56
C SER A 202 -107.97 -63.61 -32.80
N LEU A 203 -107.65 -62.32 -32.83
CA LEU A 203 -108.59 -61.25 -33.13
C LEU A 203 -109.00 -61.27 -34.60
N GLU A 204 -108.06 -61.54 -35.51
CA GLU A 204 -108.35 -61.70 -36.93
C GLU A 204 -109.25 -62.92 -37.19
N ASP A 205 -108.99 -64.05 -36.53
CA ASP A 205 -109.85 -65.23 -36.60
C ASP A 205 -111.26 -64.96 -36.04
N LEU A 206 -111.36 -64.25 -34.91
CA LEU A 206 -112.66 -63.81 -34.38
C LEU A 206 -113.37 -62.86 -35.35
N SER A 207 -112.65 -61.90 -35.93
CA SER A 207 -113.18 -60.94 -36.90
C SER A 207 -113.73 -61.62 -38.14
N ARG A 208 -113.05 -62.66 -38.63
CA ARG A 208 -113.52 -63.52 -39.73
C ARG A 208 -114.77 -64.34 -39.36
N LYS A 209 -114.98 -64.65 -38.09
CA LYS A 209 -116.12 -65.44 -37.60
C LYS A 209 -117.36 -64.59 -37.29
N VAL A 210 -117.18 -63.29 -37.04
CA VAL A 210 -118.24 -62.32 -36.75
C VAL A 210 -118.79 -61.65 -38.02
N LYS A 211 -118.10 -61.77 -39.15
CA LYS A 211 -118.61 -61.41 -40.48
C LYS A 211 -119.28 -62.61 -41.15
#